data_AF-A0A9Q5C2I0-F1
#
_entry.id   AF-A0A9Q5C2I0-F1
#
_cell.length_a   1.000
_cell.length_b   1.000
_cell.length_c   1.000
_cell.angle_alpha   90.00
_cell.angle_beta   90.00
_cell.angle_gamma   90.00
#
_symmetry.space_group_name_H-M   'P 1'
#
loop_
_entity.id
_entity.type
_entity.pdbx_description
1 polymer ?
#
loop_
_entity_poly.entity_id
_entity_poly.type
_entity_poly.pdbx_seq_one_letter_code
_entity_poly.pdbx_strand_id
1 'polypeptide(L)'
;MKKIKKYLETPSMIRKYMSIQDTIIGIFIIFILIGCGFLDKNWILSNSGKGLFQHLNIWLFIVINIFQPLHFIASYKSITRKISKEFSSELQKKFLTDNIFYSLITPLVYSVGFIVFLYNSLQNAGVLNHLPFDYWDNIKYGLSYLVSRIYKFYLYSWYFPRVSILVLKTIYSIAEILKISEHKIKRYPFEEYLELNILCNFGLNILTALSVPLLALFSGTYLVHNRIDSTVIFGGLISFGSSLFLLFIYFLMIKNYRISVLKYKNHHIKLIDQELSSVYDNIINDGAVNNSILEKSKYLEHIKQKIETIDAYPLLIKAIITSFLPTIPMLIKILQVIFEYISK
;
A
#
# COMPACT_ATOMS: atom_id res chain seq x y z
N MET A 1 1.85 4.79 38.78
CA MET A 1 1.38 5.75 37.75
C MET A 1 2.44 6.22 36.75
N LYS A 2 3.69 6.53 37.13
CA LYS A 2 4.74 6.98 36.17
C LYS A 2 5.10 5.97 35.06
N LYS A 3 5.01 4.65 35.32
CA LYS A 3 5.22 3.62 34.28
C LYS A 3 4.11 3.62 33.23
N ILE A 4 2.83 3.76 33.62
CA ILE A 4 1.69 3.80 32.68
C ILE A 4 1.75 5.04 31.78
N LYS A 5 2.19 6.19 32.30
CA LYS A 5 2.38 7.41 31.51
C LYS A 5 3.41 7.23 30.39
N LYS A 6 4.50 6.50 30.66
CA LYS A 6 5.52 6.14 29.65
C LYS A 6 4.99 5.17 28.58
N TYR A 7 3.99 4.35 28.89
CA TYR A 7 3.31 3.49 27.91
C TYR A 7 2.25 4.24 27.10
N LEU A 8 1.68 5.33 27.63
CA LEU A 8 0.69 6.18 26.96
C LEU A 8 1.31 7.29 26.10
N GLU A 9 2.58 7.64 26.32
CA GLU A 9 3.31 8.69 25.59
C GLU A 9 3.94 8.22 24.27
N THR A 10 3.71 6.97 23.84
CA THR A 10 4.16 6.48 22.53
C THR A 10 2.96 6.10 21.66
N PRO A 11 2.50 7.00 20.78
CA PRO A 11 1.46 6.67 19.80
C PRO A 11 1.86 5.54 18.84
N SER A 12 3.17 5.24 18.74
CA SER A 12 3.69 4.03 18.07
C SER A 12 3.23 2.73 18.72
N MET A 13 2.95 2.73 20.03
CA MET A 13 2.39 1.58 20.73
C MET A 13 0.90 1.45 20.47
N ILE A 14 0.11 2.53 20.45
CA ILE A 14 -1.35 2.45 20.24
C ILE A 14 -1.68 1.82 18.87
N ARG A 15 -1.01 2.25 17.79
CA ARG A 15 -1.18 1.60 16.47
C ARG A 15 -0.70 0.17 16.46
N LYS A 16 0.45 -0.12 17.10
CA LYS A 16 0.98 -1.48 17.22
C LYS A 16 0.01 -2.39 17.98
N TYR A 17 -0.64 -1.92 19.05
CA TYR A 17 -1.61 -2.69 19.83
C TYR A 17 -2.92 -2.90 19.06
N MET A 18 -3.44 -1.89 18.36
CA MET A 18 -4.65 -2.05 17.53
C MET A 18 -4.42 -3.02 16.37
N SER A 19 -3.30 -2.87 15.64
CA SER A 19 -2.90 -3.79 14.57
C SER A 19 -2.69 -5.24 15.05
N ILE A 20 -2.14 -5.42 16.26
CA ILE A 20 -1.96 -6.75 16.88
C ILE A 20 -3.31 -7.32 17.32
N GLN A 21 -4.19 -6.52 17.90
CA GLN A 21 -5.54 -6.97 18.29
C GLN A 21 -6.36 -7.41 17.08
N ASP A 22 -6.40 -6.60 16.01
CA ASP A 22 -7.11 -6.92 14.77
C ASP A 22 -6.59 -8.25 14.17
N THR A 23 -5.27 -8.47 14.23
CA THR A 23 -4.61 -9.71 13.81
C THR A 23 -5.00 -10.90 14.67
N ILE A 24 -4.95 -10.76 16.01
CA ILE A 24 -5.32 -11.83 16.95
C ILE A 24 -6.78 -12.22 16.77
N ILE A 25 -7.67 -11.24 16.64
CA ILE A 25 -9.10 -11.47 16.38
C ILE A 25 -9.27 -12.23 15.05
N GLY A 26 -8.60 -11.79 13.98
CA GLY A 26 -8.65 -12.48 12.69
C GLY A 26 -8.18 -13.94 12.78
N ILE A 27 -7.04 -14.19 13.44
CA ILE A 27 -6.49 -15.54 13.64
C ILE A 27 -7.44 -16.41 14.47
N PHE A 28 -7.96 -15.88 15.58
CA PHE A 28 -8.91 -16.60 16.43
C PHE A 28 -10.16 -17.02 15.65
N ILE A 29 -10.61 -16.17 14.73
CA ILE A 29 -11.78 -16.46 13.89
C ILE A 29 -11.46 -17.50 12.81
N ILE A 30 -10.25 -17.53 12.26
CA ILE A 30 -9.81 -18.65 11.40
C ILE A 30 -9.98 -19.96 12.16
N PHE A 31 -9.54 -20.02 13.42
CA PHE A 31 -9.69 -21.22 14.25
C PHE A 31 -11.16 -21.57 14.50
N ILE A 32 -12.03 -20.60 14.79
CA ILE A 32 -13.47 -20.84 14.95
C ILE A 32 -14.07 -21.39 13.64
N LEU A 33 -13.80 -20.76 12.50
CA LEU A 33 -14.30 -21.19 11.20
C LEU A 33 -13.86 -22.61 10.86
N ILE A 34 -12.57 -22.90 11.08
CA ILE A 34 -12.02 -24.23 10.87
C ILE A 34 -12.67 -25.24 11.82
N GLY A 35 -12.85 -24.88 13.10
CA GLY A 35 -13.50 -25.72 14.09
C GLY A 35 -14.95 -26.04 13.74
N CYS A 36 -15.75 -25.03 13.40
CA CYS A 36 -17.13 -25.21 12.95
C CYS A 36 -17.21 -26.03 11.65
N GLY A 37 -16.32 -25.77 10.69
CA GLY A 37 -16.22 -26.57 9.46
C GLY A 37 -15.94 -28.05 9.75
N PHE A 38 -15.07 -28.36 10.72
CA PHE A 38 -14.75 -29.73 11.15
C PHE A 38 -15.95 -30.42 11.78
N LEU A 39 -16.65 -29.74 12.67
CA LEU A 39 -17.80 -30.29 13.40
C LEU A 39 -18.97 -30.58 12.46
N ASP A 40 -19.27 -29.65 11.55
CA ASP A 40 -20.45 -29.76 10.68
C ASP A 40 -20.17 -30.43 9.33
N LYS A 41 -18.92 -30.88 9.09
CA LYS A 41 -18.46 -31.51 7.83
C LYS A 41 -18.76 -30.66 6.57
N ASN A 42 -18.89 -29.34 6.73
CA ASN A 42 -19.32 -28.40 5.69
C ASN A 42 -18.13 -27.75 4.94
N TRP A 43 -16.99 -28.45 4.82
CA TRP A 43 -15.78 -27.94 4.18
C TRP A 43 -15.96 -27.69 2.69
N ILE A 44 -16.46 -28.73 2.01
CA ILE A 44 -16.72 -28.80 0.59
C ILE A 44 -18.07 -29.51 0.48
N LEU A 45 -19.06 -28.81 -0.05
CA LEU A 45 -20.38 -29.39 -0.27
C LEU A 45 -20.48 -29.81 -1.74
N SER A 46 -21.01 -31.01 -1.97
CA SER A 46 -21.21 -31.59 -3.30
C SER A 46 -22.54 -31.16 -3.95
N ASN A 47 -23.47 -30.62 -3.16
CA ASN A 47 -24.81 -30.21 -3.61
C ASN A 47 -24.82 -28.73 -4.03
N SER A 48 -26.00 -28.16 -4.32
CA SER A 48 -26.19 -26.74 -4.68
C SER A 48 -25.77 -25.72 -3.62
N GLY A 49 -25.31 -26.16 -2.45
CA GLY A 49 -24.69 -25.33 -1.41
C GLY A 49 -23.18 -25.19 -1.63
N LYS A 50 -22.62 -24.07 -1.17
CA LYS A 50 -21.16 -23.87 -1.15
C LYS A 50 -20.66 -24.15 0.27
N GLY A 51 -19.72 -25.06 0.40
CA GLY A 51 -18.99 -25.31 1.65
C GLY A 51 -18.03 -24.16 1.96
N LEU A 52 -17.50 -24.17 3.18
CA LEU A 52 -16.67 -23.08 3.72
C LEU A 52 -15.45 -22.73 2.83
N PHE A 53 -14.78 -23.71 2.22
CA PHE A 53 -13.63 -23.45 1.33
C PHE A 53 -14.03 -23.00 -0.07
N GLN A 54 -15.28 -23.23 -0.47
CA GLN A 54 -15.82 -22.78 -1.76
C GLN A 54 -16.24 -21.30 -1.72
N HIS A 55 -16.31 -20.69 -0.54
CA HIS A 55 -16.60 -19.27 -0.33
C HIS A 55 -15.31 -18.42 -0.25
N LEU A 56 -14.64 -18.24 -1.40
CA LEU A 56 -13.36 -17.52 -1.51
C LEU A 56 -13.35 -16.14 -0.83
N ASN A 57 -14.46 -15.40 -0.92
CA ASN A 57 -14.57 -14.04 -0.35
C ASN A 57 -14.42 -14.01 1.17
N ILE A 58 -14.81 -15.08 1.88
CA ILE A 58 -14.62 -15.21 3.35
C ILE A 58 -13.13 -15.19 3.68
N TRP A 59 -12.38 -16.06 3.01
CA TRP A 59 -10.95 -16.22 3.23
C TRP A 59 -10.17 -14.98 2.80
N LEU A 60 -10.52 -14.39 1.65
CA LEU A 60 -9.92 -13.15 1.19
C LEU A 60 -10.14 -12.01 2.19
N PHE A 61 -11.36 -11.86 2.71
CA PHE A 61 -11.65 -10.85 3.72
C PHE A 61 -10.80 -11.04 4.98
N ILE A 62 -10.74 -12.26 5.51
CA ILE A 62 -9.96 -12.54 6.74
C ILE A 62 -8.46 -12.30 6.50
N VAL A 63 -7.93 -12.80 5.39
CA VAL A 63 -6.52 -12.63 5.03
C VAL A 63 -6.17 -11.16 4.87
N ILE A 64 -7.01 -10.36 4.21
CA ILE A 64 -6.80 -8.91 4.07
C ILE A 64 -6.73 -8.22 5.45
N ASN A 65 -7.68 -8.54 6.34
CA ASN A 65 -7.77 -7.92 7.65
C ASN A 65 -6.60 -8.33 8.58
N ILE A 66 -5.96 -9.48 8.37
CA ILE A 66 -4.74 -9.91 9.07
C ILE A 66 -3.48 -9.33 8.42
N PHE A 67 -3.39 -9.45 7.09
CA PHE A 67 -2.20 -9.09 6.33
C PHE A 67 -1.90 -7.60 6.45
N GLN A 68 -2.92 -6.77 6.30
CA GLN A 68 -2.75 -5.33 6.25
C GLN A 68 -2.11 -4.74 7.52
N PRO A 69 -2.62 -4.99 8.75
CA PRO A 69 -1.98 -4.47 9.96
C PRO A 69 -0.57 -5.01 10.17
N LEU A 70 -0.32 -6.29 9.89
CA LEU A 70 1.01 -6.90 9.96
C LEU A 70 1.99 -6.25 8.98
N HIS A 71 1.53 -5.99 7.76
CA HIS A 71 2.31 -5.38 6.71
C HIS A 71 2.70 -3.93 7.05
N PHE A 72 1.79 -3.16 7.63
CA PHE A 72 2.12 -1.84 8.18
C PHE A 72 3.21 -1.96 9.25
N ILE A 73 3.03 -2.79 10.27
CA ILE A 73 4.02 -2.97 11.36
C ILE A 73 5.39 -3.36 10.79
N ALA A 74 5.42 -4.36 9.91
CA ALA A 74 6.66 -4.85 9.30
C ALA A 74 7.35 -3.76 8.49
N SER A 75 6.59 -2.99 7.70
CA SER A 75 7.09 -1.88 6.92
C SER A 75 7.73 -0.81 7.81
N TYR A 76 7.03 -0.28 8.81
CA TYR A 76 7.61 0.73 9.72
C TYR A 76 8.86 0.22 10.45
N LYS A 77 8.82 -1.02 10.97
CA LYS A 77 9.96 -1.60 11.70
C LYS A 77 11.19 -1.74 10.80
N SER A 78 11.00 -2.10 9.53
CA SER A 78 12.09 -2.20 8.55
C SER A 78 12.80 -0.88 8.34
N ILE A 79 12.06 0.23 8.28
CA ILE A 79 12.64 1.56 8.01
C ILE A 79 13.29 2.20 9.21
N THR A 80 12.67 2.09 10.39
CA THR A 80 13.28 2.61 11.63
C THR A 80 14.69 2.05 11.91
N ARG A 81 15.06 0.94 11.26
CA ARG A 81 16.40 0.33 11.33
C ARG A 81 17.37 0.83 10.24
N LYS A 82 16.87 1.44 9.17
CA LYS A 82 17.61 1.77 7.94
C LYS A 82 17.78 3.27 7.70
N ILE A 83 17.01 4.12 8.38
CA ILE A 83 17.13 5.58 8.30
C ILE A 83 17.73 6.13 9.59
N SER A 84 18.37 7.29 9.51
CA SER A 84 18.87 7.99 10.68
C SER A 84 17.77 8.27 11.73
N LYS A 85 18.17 8.36 13.01
CA LYS A 85 17.24 8.61 14.13
C LYS A 85 16.46 9.91 13.98
N GLU A 86 17.06 10.92 13.35
CA GLU A 86 16.43 12.21 13.08
C GLU A 86 15.24 12.06 12.13
N PHE A 87 15.43 11.43 10.97
CA PHE A 87 14.36 11.11 10.03
C PHE A 87 13.30 10.21 10.65
N SER A 88 13.70 9.21 11.45
CA SER A 88 12.74 8.34 12.14
C SER A 88 11.86 9.10 13.13
N SER A 89 12.43 10.06 13.86
CA SER A 89 11.71 10.93 14.80
C SER A 89 10.74 11.86 14.08
N GLU A 90 11.15 12.46 12.96
CA GLU A 90 10.28 13.33 12.15
C GLU A 90 9.12 12.55 11.53
N LEU A 91 9.40 11.36 11.01
CA LEU A 91 8.38 10.43 10.51
C LEU A 91 7.40 10.05 11.61
N GLN A 92 7.88 9.72 12.82
CA GLN A 92 6.99 9.46 13.94
C GLN A 92 6.13 10.68 14.29
N LYS A 93 6.71 11.88 14.41
CA LYS A 93 5.93 13.09 14.76
C LYS A 93 4.80 13.38 13.76
N LYS A 94 5.08 13.30 12.46
CA LYS A 94 4.07 13.57 11.41
C LYS A 94 3.01 12.49 11.31
N PHE A 95 3.37 11.24 11.62
CA PHE A 95 2.43 10.13 11.56
C PHE A 95 1.55 10.01 12.80
N LEU A 96 1.97 10.48 13.97
CA LEU A 96 1.41 10.06 15.26
C LEU A 96 0.34 10.98 15.88
N THR A 97 -0.07 12.04 15.20
CA THR A 97 -1.23 12.84 15.63
C THR A 97 -2.53 12.14 15.25
N ASP A 98 -2.93 11.11 16.00
CA ASP A 98 -4.29 10.59 15.98
C ASP A 98 -5.02 10.88 17.29
N ASN A 99 -6.30 11.20 17.14
CA ASN A 99 -7.21 11.52 18.22
C ASN A 99 -7.59 10.25 19.00
N ILE A 100 -7.49 10.29 20.33
CA ILE A 100 -7.76 9.17 21.26
C ILE A 100 -9.13 8.52 21.01
N PHE A 101 -10.12 9.30 20.55
CA PHE A 101 -11.44 8.83 20.19
C PHE A 101 -11.42 7.70 19.14
N TYR A 102 -10.55 7.81 18.14
CA TYR A 102 -10.38 6.76 17.12
C TYR A 102 -9.73 5.50 17.68
N SER A 103 -8.95 5.59 18.76
CA SER A 103 -8.29 4.41 19.34
C SER A 103 -9.26 3.46 20.06
N LEU A 104 -10.39 3.97 20.55
CA LEU A 104 -11.38 3.19 21.30
C LEU A 104 -12.55 2.71 20.43
N ILE A 105 -13.05 3.56 19.53
CA ILE A 105 -14.22 3.22 18.71
C ILE A 105 -13.88 2.26 17.58
N THR A 106 -12.67 2.39 17.05
CA THR A 106 -12.26 1.63 15.87
C THR A 106 -12.18 0.12 16.10
N PRO A 107 -11.60 -0.40 17.21
CA PRO A 107 -11.61 -1.82 17.49
C PRO A 107 -13.03 -2.34 17.74
N LEU A 108 -13.89 -1.54 18.37
CA LEU A 108 -15.29 -1.92 18.62
C LEU A 108 -16.08 -2.05 17.32
N VAL A 109 -16.00 -1.04 16.44
CA VAL A 109 -16.64 -1.07 15.10
C VAL A 109 -16.06 -2.20 14.24
N TYR A 110 -14.75 -2.44 14.35
CA TYR A 110 -14.08 -3.58 13.71
C TYR A 110 -14.65 -4.91 14.20
N SER A 111 -14.65 -5.16 15.51
CA SER A 111 -15.16 -6.41 16.08
C SER A 111 -16.62 -6.64 15.74
N VAL A 112 -17.47 -5.62 15.83
CA VAL A 112 -18.90 -5.74 15.47
C VAL A 112 -19.07 -6.06 13.98
N GLY A 113 -18.43 -5.30 13.09
CA GLY A 113 -18.51 -5.54 11.65
C GLY A 113 -17.96 -6.92 11.24
N PHE A 114 -16.90 -7.36 11.91
CA PHE A 114 -16.26 -8.66 11.66
C PHE A 114 -17.09 -9.84 12.18
N ILE A 115 -17.68 -9.73 13.39
CA ILE A 115 -18.60 -10.76 13.94
C ILE A 115 -19.82 -10.89 13.04
N VAL A 116 -20.37 -9.76 12.58
CA VAL A 116 -21.50 -9.76 11.66
C VAL A 116 -21.15 -10.43 10.33
N PHE A 117 -19.98 -10.12 9.77
CA PHE A 117 -19.48 -10.80 8.57
C PHE A 117 -19.35 -12.31 8.78
N LEU A 118 -18.75 -12.71 9.90
CA LEU A 118 -18.54 -14.11 10.26
C LEU A 118 -19.87 -14.86 10.35
N TYR A 119 -20.86 -14.27 11.03
CA TYR A 119 -22.18 -14.86 11.18
C TYR A 119 -22.88 -15.03 9.82
N ASN A 120 -22.87 -13.99 8.99
CA ASN A 120 -23.41 -14.04 7.63
C ASN A 120 -22.73 -15.14 6.80
N SER A 121 -21.40 -15.21 6.89
CA SER A 121 -20.57 -16.16 6.16
C SER A 121 -20.82 -17.62 6.58
N LEU A 122 -20.91 -17.88 7.89
CA LEU A 122 -21.22 -19.21 8.44
C LEU A 122 -22.64 -19.66 8.11
N GLN A 123 -23.60 -18.74 8.12
CA GLN A 123 -24.98 -19.04 7.76
C GLN A 123 -25.10 -19.32 6.24
N ASN A 124 -24.42 -18.55 5.38
CA ASN A 124 -24.40 -18.80 3.93
C ASN A 124 -23.72 -20.14 3.57
N ALA A 125 -22.72 -20.55 4.35
CA ALA A 125 -22.08 -21.85 4.23
C ALA A 125 -22.92 -23.01 4.81
N GLY A 126 -24.13 -22.72 5.32
CA GLY A 126 -25.05 -23.71 5.87
C GLY A 126 -24.63 -24.31 7.22
N VAL A 127 -23.67 -23.67 7.91
CA VAL A 127 -23.11 -24.15 9.19
C VAL A 127 -24.07 -23.85 10.35
N LEU A 128 -24.58 -22.61 10.43
CA LEU A 128 -25.43 -22.20 11.55
C LEU A 128 -26.92 -22.50 11.32
N ASN A 129 -27.42 -22.27 10.11
CA ASN A 129 -28.81 -22.50 9.72
C ASN A 129 -28.91 -22.63 8.20
N HIS A 130 -29.70 -23.59 7.71
CA HIS A 130 -30.02 -23.72 6.28
C HIS A 130 -31.12 -22.73 5.88
N LEU A 131 -30.70 -21.54 5.47
CA LEU A 131 -31.57 -20.49 4.97
C LEU A 131 -31.30 -20.26 3.48
N PRO A 132 -32.29 -19.75 2.71
CA PRO A 132 -32.13 -19.56 1.28
C PRO A 132 -31.02 -18.57 0.94
N PHE A 133 -30.40 -18.77 -0.22
CA PHE A 133 -29.39 -17.85 -0.78
C PHE A 133 -29.97 -16.42 -0.86
N ASP A 134 -29.17 -15.41 -0.48
CA ASP A 134 -29.56 -13.98 -0.36
C ASP A 134 -30.62 -13.62 0.71
N TYR A 135 -30.89 -14.52 1.65
CA TYR A 135 -31.72 -14.24 2.84
C TYR A 135 -31.35 -12.93 3.55
N TRP A 136 -30.06 -12.60 3.59
CA TRP A 136 -29.49 -11.41 4.20
C TRP A 136 -29.81 -10.08 3.52
N ASP A 137 -30.18 -10.10 2.24
CA ASP A 137 -30.55 -8.89 1.50
C ASP A 137 -32.06 -8.79 1.28
N ASN A 138 -32.83 -9.75 1.80
CA ASN A 138 -34.28 -9.76 1.71
C ASN A 138 -34.91 -9.02 2.90
N ILE A 139 -35.66 -7.95 2.59
CA ILE A 139 -36.31 -7.09 3.59
C ILE A 139 -37.36 -7.84 4.45
N LYS A 140 -37.85 -8.99 3.99
CA LYS A 140 -38.76 -9.86 4.76
C LYS A 140 -38.12 -10.42 6.03
N TYR A 141 -36.79 -10.44 6.11
CA TYR A 141 -36.04 -10.90 7.28
C TYR A 141 -35.31 -9.72 7.94
N GLY A 142 -36.06 -8.92 8.68
CA GLY A 142 -35.63 -7.61 9.17
C GLY A 142 -34.30 -7.60 9.96
N LEU A 143 -34.09 -8.58 10.86
CA LEU A 143 -32.85 -8.68 11.64
C LEU A 143 -31.65 -8.99 10.74
N SER A 144 -31.81 -9.89 9.78
CA SER A 144 -30.76 -10.28 8.86
C SER A 144 -30.45 -9.19 7.84
N TYR A 145 -31.50 -8.55 7.32
CA TYR A 145 -31.35 -7.35 6.51
C TYR A 145 -30.56 -6.25 7.25
N LEU A 146 -30.91 -5.95 8.51
CA LEU A 146 -30.20 -4.96 9.32
C LEU A 146 -28.71 -5.31 9.48
N VAL A 147 -28.43 -6.57 9.81
CA VAL A 147 -27.08 -7.08 10.03
C VAL A 147 -26.26 -7.05 8.73
N SER A 148 -26.84 -7.37 7.56
CA SER A 148 -26.20 -7.14 6.25
C SER A 148 -25.82 -5.67 6.03
N ARG A 149 -26.69 -4.73 6.41
CA ARG A 149 -26.40 -3.29 6.30
C ARG A 149 -25.28 -2.85 7.24
N ILE A 150 -25.24 -3.34 8.48
CA ILE A 150 -24.16 -3.04 9.44
C ILE A 150 -22.80 -3.51 8.89
N TYR A 151 -22.74 -4.70 8.30
CA TYR A 151 -21.50 -5.19 7.68
C TYR A 151 -21.10 -4.41 6.44
N LYS A 152 -22.04 -4.11 5.54
CA LYS A 152 -21.77 -3.28 4.36
C LYS A 152 -21.31 -1.88 4.76
N PHE A 153 -21.93 -1.29 5.79
CA PHE A 153 -21.50 -0.02 6.38
C PHE A 153 -20.08 -0.12 6.96
N TYR A 154 -19.78 -1.17 7.73
CA TYR A 154 -18.43 -1.41 8.25
C TYR A 154 -17.40 -1.47 7.11
N LEU A 155 -17.67 -2.23 6.05
CA LEU A 155 -16.76 -2.34 4.92
C LEU A 155 -16.57 -1.01 4.18
N TYR A 156 -17.67 -0.46 3.65
CA TYR A 156 -17.63 0.64 2.69
C TYR A 156 -17.52 2.00 3.35
N SER A 157 -18.11 2.19 4.53
CA SER A 157 -18.15 3.48 5.22
C SER A 157 -17.07 3.61 6.29
N TRP A 158 -16.48 2.50 6.76
CA TRP A 158 -15.48 2.52 7.82
C TRP A 158 -14.12 1.97 7.41
N TYR A 159 -14.04 0.69 7.01
CA TYR A 159 -12.77 0.00 6.75
C TYR A 159 -12.01 0.60 5.56
N PHE A 160 -12.62 0.67 4.37
CA PHE A 160 -11.96 1.23 3.19
C PHE A 160 -11.56 2.70 3.39
N PRO A 161 -12.43 3.60 3.90
CA PRO A 161 -12.05 4.98 4.17
C PRO A 161 -10.93 5.11 5.19
N ARG A 162 -10.97 4.37 6.30
CA ARG A 162 -9.92 4.38 7.34
C ARG A 162 -8.57 4.00 6.76
N VAL A 163 -8.52 2.89 6.04
CA VAL A 163 -7.33 2.38 5.37
C VAL A 163 -6.78 3.39 4.38
N SER A 164 -7.65 3.98 3.55
CA SER A 164 -7.28 4.94 2.53
C SER A 164 -6.72 6.22 3.16
N ILE A 165 -7.36 6.74 4.21
CA ILE A 165 -6.87 7.90 4.96
C ILE A 165 -5.51 7.62 5.59
N LEU A 166 -5.32 6.44 6.19
CA LEU A 166 -4.03 6.07 6.79
C LEU A 166 -2.92 6.06 5.74
N VAL A 167 -3.17 5.46 4.57
CA VAL A 167 -2.21 5.39 3.47
C VAL A 167 -1.93 6.77 2.88
N LEU A 168 -2.96 7.59 2.66
CA LEU A 168 -2.81 8.95 2.13
C LEU A 168 -2.05 9.85 3.11
N LYS A 169 -2.37 9.83 4.42
CA LYS A 169 -1.63 10.56 5.45
C LYS A 169 -0.16 10.13 5.52
N THR A 170 0.07 8.82 5.42
CA THR A 170 1.41 8.22 5.38
C THR A 170 2.20 8.76 4.18
N ILE A 171 1.60 8.68 3.00
CA ILE A 171 2.25 9.08 1.74
C ILE A 171 2.47 10.59 1.69
N TYR A 172 1.52 11.38 2.18
CA TYR A 172 1.69 12.82 2.32
C TYR A 172 2.86 13.16 3.26
N SER A 173 2.94 12.49 4.41
CA SER A 173 4.04 12.69 5.36
C SER A 173 5.39 12.33 4.74
N ILE A 174 5.44 11.22 3.97
CA ILE A 174 6.63 10.83 3.20
C ILE A 174 6.97 11.92 2.16
N ALA A 175 5.98 12.43 1.42
CA ALA A 175 6.18 13.45 0.39
C ALA A 175 6.75 14.76 0.97
N GLU A 176 6.34 15.14 2.18
CA GLU A 176 6.91 16.29 2.87
C GLU A 176 8.36 16.05 3.31
N ILE A 177 8.67 14.86 3.82
CA ILE A 177 10.01 14.48 4.26
C ILE A 177 10.98 14.37 3.07
N LEU A 178 10.47 13.95 1.91
CA LEU A 178 11.19 13.88 0.64
C LEU A 178 11.55 15.26 0.04
N LYS A 179 11.35 16.35 0.78
CA LYS A 179 11.81 17.69 0.39
C LYS A 179 13.29 17.85 0.74
N ILE A 180 14.14 17.97 -0.28
CA ILE A 180 15.56 18.26 -0.08
C ILE A 180 15.70 19.78 0.08
N SER A 181 16.15 20.25 1.24
CA SER A 181 16.43 21.68 1.46
C SER A 181 17.65 22.11 0.63
N GLU A 182 17.66 23.36 0.14
CA GLU A 182 18.76 23.92 -0.67
C GLU A 182 20.14 23.88 0.01
N HIS A 183 20.18 23.81 1.34
CA HIS A 183 21.43 23.67 2.09
C HIS A 183 21.95 22.22 2.15
N LYS A 184 21.06 21.22 2.11
CA LYS A 184 21.42 19.78 2.03
C LYS A 184 21.87 19.39 0.62
N ILE A 185 21.35 20.09 -0.39
CA ILE A 185 21.81 20.03 -1.79
C ILE A 185 23.33 20.23 -1.88
N LYS A 186 23.95 21.10 -1.07
CA LYS A 186 25.41 21.32 -1.09
C LYS A 186 26.27 20.11 -0.68
N ARG A 187 25.70 19.10 -0.01
CA ARG A 187 26.44 17.92 0.51
C ARG A 187 26.16 16.62 -0.28
N TYR A 188 25.39 16.70 -1.35
CA TYR A 188 25.03 15.56 -2.20
C TYR A 188 26.24 15.13 -3.06
N PRO A 189 26.55 13.83 -3.28
CA PRO A 189 25.56 12.92 -3.86
C PRO A 189 25.44 11.46 -3.36
N PHE A 190 26.14 10.97 -2.33
CA PHE A 190 26.17 9.50 -2.09
C PHE A 190 25.40 8.97 -0.85
N GLU A 191 25.40 9.67 0.28
CA GLU A 191 24.77 9.14 1.51
C GLU A 191 23.26 9.43 1.59
N GLU A 192 22.83 10.64 1.22
CA GLU A 192 21.42 11.04 1.31
C GLU A 192 20.54 10.39 0.21
N TYR A 193 21.10 10.04 -0.96
CA TYR A 193 20.35 9.36 -2.03
C TYR A 193 19.88 7.96 -1.62
N LEU A 194 20.69 7.24 -0.85
CA LEU A 194 20.33 5.92 -0.33
C LEU A 194 19.14 6.01 0.63
N GLU A 195 19.16 6.99 1.54
CA GLU A 195 18.06 7.23 2.50
C GLU A 195 16.76 7.63 1.79
N LEU A 196 16.84 8.48 0.77
CA LEU A 196 15.69 8.89 -0.04
C LEU A 196 15.10 7.71 -0.83
N ASN A 197 15.94 6.84 -1.37
CA ASN A 197 15.50 5.63 -2.06
C ASN A 197 14.84 4.63 -1.07
N ILE A 198 15.40 4.47 0.12
CA ILE A 198 14.79 3.67 1.21
C ILE A 198 13.40 4.23 1.58
N LEU A 199 13.25 5.55 1.63
CA LEU A 199 11.99 6.21 1.95
C LEU A 199 10.96 6.11 0.81
N CYS A 200 11.38 6.19 -0.46
CA CYS A 200 10.50 5.91 -1.59
C CYS A 200 10.05 4.45 -1.59
N ASN A 201 10.96 3.52 -1.29
CA ASN A 201 10.65 2.11 -1.14
C ASN A 201 9.65 1.85 0.00
N PHE A 202 9.74 2.62 1.09
CA PHE A 202 8.74 2.59 2.16
C PHE A 202 7.36 2.92 1.64
N GLY A 203 7.22 4.07 0.99
CA GLY A 203 5.93 4.54 0.55
C GLY A 203 5.28 3.61 -0.47
N LEU A 204 6.09 3.00 -1.36
CA LEU A 204 5.63 1.91 -2.23
C LEU A 204 5.18 0.68 -1.44
N ASN A 205 5.91 0.27 -0.40
CA ASN A 205 5.46 -0.82 0.47
C ASN A 205 4.18 -0.44 1.21
N ILE A 206 3.98 0.81 1.63
CA ILE A 206 2.69 1.21 2.22
C ILE A 206 1.57 1.19 1.17
N LEU A 207 1.86 1.53 -0.08
CA LEU A 207 0.90 1.47 -1.18
C LEU A 207 0.41 0.02 -1.43
N THR A 208 1.23 -1.00 -1.18
CA THR A 208 0.78 -2.40 -1.28
C THR A 208 -0.30 -2.75 -0.25
N ALA A 209 -0.43 -1.98 0.84
CA ALA A 209 -1.53 -2.12 1.79
C ALA A 209 -2.90 -1.73 1.21
N LEU A 210 -2.93 -1.05 0.05
CA LEU A 210 -4.14 -0.82 -0.76
C LEU A 210 -4.23 -1.79 -1.94
N SER A 211 -3.11 -2.03 -2.64
CA SER A 211 -3.16 -2.81 -3.89
C SER A 211 -3.42 -4.30 -3.67
N VAL A 212 -2.93 -4.89 -2.56
CA VAL A 212 -3.17 -6.32 -2.25
C VAL A 212 -4.65 -6.59 -1.89
N PRO A 213 -5.31 -5.79 -1.02
CA PRO A 213 -6.75 -5.93 -0.81
C PRO A 213 -7.59 -5.78 -2.08
N LEU A 214 -7.25 -4.81 -2.93
CA LEU A 214 -7.93 -4.62 -4.21
C LEU A 214 -7.74 -5.82 -5.14
N LEU A 215 -6.52 -6.34 -5.28
CA LEU A 215 -6.23 -7.58 -6.02
C LEU A 215 -7.12 -8.73 -5.53
N ALA A 216 -7.17 -8.95 -4.22
CA ALA A 216 -7.97 -10.02 -3.62
C ALA A 216 -9.48 -9.84 -3.93
N LEU A 217 -10.03 -8.64 -3.75
CA LEU A 217 -11.44 -8.35 -4.06
C LEU A 217 -11.79 -8.61 -5.52
N PHE A 218 -10.93 -8.17 -6.45
CA PHE A 218 -11.15 -8.41 -7.87
C PHE A 218 -11.00 -9.89 -8.20
N SER A 219 -10.04 -10.62 -7.62
CA SER A 219 -9.95 -12.08 -7.78
C SER A 219 -11.25 -12.79 -7.43
N GLY A 220 -11.92 -12.39 -6.33
CA GLY A 220 -13.25 -12.90 -5.98
C GLY A 220 -14.31 -12.64 -7.06
N THR A 221 -14.27 -11.46 -7.70
CA THR A 221 -15.20 -11.11 -8.78
C THR A 221 -14.95 -11.93 -10.05
N TYR A 222 -13.69 -12.04 -10.48
CA TYR A 222 -13.33 -12.70 -11.75
C TYR A 222 -13.31 -14.23 -11.69
N LEU A 223 -12.99 -14.82 -10.54
CA LEU A 223 -12.94 -16.27 -10.37
C LEU A 223 -14.33 -16.88 -10.12
N VAL A 224 -15.27 -16.11 -9.58
CA VAL A 224 -16.63 -16.61 -9.29
C VAL A 224 -17.55 -16.50 -10.51
N HIS A 225 -17.32 -15.53 -11.40
CA HIS A 225 -18.12 -15.35 -12.60
C HIS A 225 -17.52 -16.10 -13.79
N ASN A 226 -18.18 -17.17 -14.21
CA ASN A 226 -17.73 -17.99 -15.35
C ASN A 226 -17.83 -17.23 -16.69
N ARG A 227 -18.79 -16.32 -16.83
CA ARG A 227 -19.03 -15.51 -18.03
C ARG A 227 -18.57 -14.06 -17.86
N ILE A 228 -18.28 -13.38 -18.98
CA ILE A 228 -18.12 -11.92 -19.00
C ILE A 228 -19.52 -11.30 -18.96
N ASP A 229 -20.03 -11.04 -17.75
CA ASP A 229 -21.27 -10.28 -17.54
C ASP A 229 -20.99 -8.82 -17.13
N SER A 230 -22.04 -8.04 -16.92
CA SER A 230 -21.91 -6.63 -16.51
C SER A 230 -21.07 -6.47 -15.24
N THR A 231 -21.16 -7.41 -14.29
CA THR A 231 -20.36 -7.40 -13.05
C THR A 231 -18.86 -7.51 -13.36
N VAL A 232 -18.48 -8.41 -14.26
CA VAL A 232 -17.09 -8.56 -14.72
C VAL A 232 -16.59 -7.30 -15.43
N ILE A 233 -17.42 -6.70 -16.29
CA ILE A 233 -17.07 -5.47 -17.02
C ILE A 233 -16.88 -4.28 -16.05
N PHE A 234 -17.84 -4.06 -15.14
CA PHE A 234 -17.73 -3.01 -14.12
C PHE A 234 -16.55 -3.25 -13.18
N GLY A 235 -16.29 -4.50 -12.78
CA GLY A 235 -15.11 -4.88 -12.03
C GLY A 235 -13.81 -4.50 -12.75
N GLY A 236 -13.78 -4.57 -14.08
CA GLY A 236 -12.62 -4.18 -14.91
C GLY A 236 -12.37 -2.70 -14.91
N LEU A 237 -13.43 -1.92 -15.11
CA LEU A 237 -13.36 -0.46 -15.06
C LEU A 237 -12.89 0.03 -13.68
N ILE A 238 -13.45 -0.52 -12.59
CA ILE A 238 -13.08 -0.13 -11.23
C ILE A 238 -11.64 -0.57 -10.92
N SER A 239 -11.23 -1.77 -11.33
CA SER A 239 -9.86 -2.27 -11.14
C SER A 239 -8.84 -1.38 -11.84
N PHE A 240 -9.06 -1.09 -13.12
CA PHE A 240 -8.19 -0.21 -13.90
C PHE A 240 -8.14 1.21 -13.34
N GLY A 241 -9.31 1.79 -12.99
CA GLY A 241 -9.39 3.10 -12.35
C GLY A 241 -8.65 3.16 -11.01
N SER A 242 -8.74 2.08 -10.21
CA SER A 242 -8.01 1.95 -8.95
C SER A 242 -6.49 1.91 -9.19
N SER A 243 -6.04 1.23 -10.23
CA SER A 243 -4.62 1.18 -10.60
C SER A 243 -4.07 2.55 -11.03
N LEU A 244 -4.83 3.31 -11.81
CA LEU A 244 -4.46 4.68 -12.16
C LEU A 244 -4.41 5.58 -10.92
N PHE A 245 -5.37 5.43 -10.00
CA PHE A 245 -5.37 6.17 -8.73
C PHE A 245 -4.16 5.85 -7.86
N LEU A 246 -3.77 4.57 -7.74
CA LEU A 246 -2.57 4.16 -7.01
C LEU A 246 -1.28 4.74 -7.63
N LEU A 247 -1.19 4.73 -8.97
CA LEU A 247 -0.06 5.32 -9.68
C LEU A 247 -0.01 6.84 -9.47
N PHE A 248 -1.16 7.51 -9.47
CA PHE A 248 -1.27 8.93 -9.16
C PHE A 248 -0.80 9.23 -7.73
N ILE A 249 -1.17 8.41 -6.74
CA ILE A 249 -0.68 8.53 -5.36
C ILE A 249 0.85 8.42 -5.31
N TYR A 250 1.46 7.50 -6.08
CA TYR A 250 2.92 7.43 -6.17
C TYR A 250 3.52 8.73 -6.72
N PHE A 251 2.95 9.32 -7.77
CA PHE A 251 3.44 10.61 -8.28
C PHE A 251 3.28 11.75 -7.27
N LEU A 252 2.20 11.76 -6.48
CA LEU A 252 2.05 12.70 -5.37
C LEU A 252 3.15 12.52 -4.31
N MET A 253 3.48 11.27 -3.98
CA MET A 253 4.54 10.93 -3.03
C MET A 253 5.89 11.53 -3.42
N ILE A 254 6.29 11.35 -4.68
CA ILE A 254 7.61 11.77 -5.16
C ILE A 254 7.62 13.20 -5.73
N LYS A 255 6.49 13.92 -5.73
CA LYS A 255 6.38 15.27 -6.34
C LYS A 255 7.47 16.22 -5.83
N ASN A 256 7.61 16.32 -4.52
CA ASN A 256 8.59 17.23 -3.90
C ASN A 256 10.03 16.77 -4.14
N TYR A 257 10.28 15.45 -4.11
CA TYR A 257 11.57 14.86 -4.46
C TYR A 257 11.96 15.22 -5.89
N ARG A 258 11.08 14.96 -6.86
CA ARG A 258 11.30 15.27 -8.29
C ARG A 258 11.64 16.73 -8.49
N ILE A 259 10.86 17.65 -7.90
CA ILE A 259 11.12 19.08 -8.01
C ILE A 259 12.50 19.43 -7.45
N SER A 260 12.86 18.87 -6.29
CA SER A 260 14.14 19.14 -5.64
C SER A 260 15.33 18.60 -6.46
N VAL A 261 15.22 17.39 -7.01
CA VAL A 261 16.25 16.78 -7.87
C VAL A 261 16.43 17.55 -9.17
N LEU A 262 15.34 17.99 -9.81
CA LEU A 262 15.45 18.77 -11.05
C LEU A 262 16.14 20.13 -10.78
N LYS A 263 15.80 20.80 -9.68
CA LYS A 263 16.49 22.02 -9.26
C LYS A 263 17.97 21.78 -8.98
N TYR A 264 18.29 20.70 -8.24
CA TYR A 264 19.66 20.27 -7.95
C TYR A 264 20.46 20.07 -9.24
N LYS A 265 19.95 19.24 -10.16
CA LYS A 265 20.58 18.96 -11.46
C LYS A 265 20.86 20.23 -12.21
N ASN A 266 19.84 21.07 -12.41
CA ASN A 266 19.99 22.31 -13.16
C ASN A 266 21.01 23.27 -12.54
N HIS A 267 21.01 23.41 -11.21
CA HIS A 267 21.95 24.30 -10.53
C HIS A 267 23.39 23.81 -10.64
N HIS A 268 23.65 22.55 -10.31
CA HIS A 268 25.01 22.01 -10.27
C HIS A 268 25.59 21.76 -11.66
N ILE A 269 24.78 21.33 -12.64
CA ILE A 269 25.24 21.20 -14.03
C ILE A 269 25.65 22.57 -14.56
N LYS A 270 24.87 23.63 -14.28
CA LYS A 270 25.23 24.99 -14.69
C LYS A 270 26.55 25.46 -14.08
N LEU A 271 26.80 25.17 -12.80
CA LEU A 271 28.07 25.51 -12.14
C LEU A 271 29.24 24.72 -12.75
N ILE A 272 29.05 23.43 -13.00
CA ILE A 272 30.08 22.59 -13.62
C ILE A 272 30.37 23.06 -15.05
N ASP A 273 29.34 23.40 -15.83
CA ASP A 273 29.51 23.91 -17.19
C ASP A 273 30.25 25.25 -17.20
N GLN A 274 29.97 26.14 -16.24
CA GLN A 274 30.73 27.39 -16.08
C GLN A 274 32.20 27.13 -15.73
N GLU A 275 32.49 26.19 -14.83
CA GLU A 275 33.87 25.82 -14.51
C GLU A 275 34.59 25.13 -15.67
N LEU A 276 33.90 24.25 -16.40
CA LEU A 276 34.44 23.60 -17.60
C LEU A 276 34.74 24.63 -18.68
N SER A 277 33.83 25.58 -18.95
CA SER A 277 34.09 26.70 -19.87
C SER A 277 35.32 27.49 -19.45
N SER A 278 35.46 27.86 -18.17
CA SER A 278 36.66 28.55 -17.68
C SER A 278 37.94 27.71 -17.87
N VAL A 279 37.86 26.39 -17.65
CA VAL A 279 38.99 25.49 -17.89
C VAL A 279 39.37 25.46 -19.37
N TYR A 280 38.39 25.37 -20.28
CA TYR A 280 38.64 25.37 -21.72
C TYR A 280 39.16 26.72 -22.24
N ASP A 281 38.63 27.84 -21.72
CA ASP A 281 39.11 29.19 -22.07
C ASP A 281 40.57 29.37 -21.65
N ASN A 282 40.97 28.86 -20.48
CA ASN A 282 42.37 28.88 -20.05
C ASN A 282 43.28 28.01 -20.95
N ILE A 283 42.80 26.85 -21.40
CA ILE A 283 43.54 26.00 -22.35
C ILE A 283 43.75 26.71 -23.68
N ILE A 284 42.72 27.38 -24.20
CA ILE A 284 42.75 28.09 -25.49
C ILE A 284 43.67 29.31 -25.41
N ASN A 285 43.60 30.09 -24.33
CA ASN A 285 44.34 31.35 -24.20
C ASN A 285 45.81 31.19 -23.80
N ASP A 286 46.13 30.25 -22.89
CA ASP A 286 47.51 30.09 -22.40
C ASP A 286 48.33 29.07 -23.20
N GLY A 287 47.70 28.27 -24.07
CA GLY A 287 48.36 27.31 -24.98
C GLY A 287 49.10 26.15 -24.31
N ALA A 288 49.26 26.16 -22.98
CA ALA A 288 49.94 25.13 -22.21
C ALA A 288 48.91 24.20 -21.53
N VAL A 289 48.73 23.01 -22.09
CA VAL A 289 47.95 21.94 -21.46
C VAL A 289 48.76 21.37 -20.29
N ASN A 290 48.46 21.82 -19.07
CA ASN A 290 48.99 21.20 -17.86
C ASN A 290 48.16 19.96 -17.48
N ASN A 291 48.79 18.88 -17.05
CA ASN A 291 48.12 17.65 -16.61
C ASN A 291 47.08 17.92 -15.52
N SER A 292 47.32 18.88 -14.63
CA SER A 292 46.37 19.27 -13.57
C SER A 292 45.05 19.84 -14.11
N ILE A 293 45.09 20.58 -15.22
CA ILE A 293 43.91 21.16 -15.87
C ILE A 293 43.09 20.05 -16.53
N LEU A 294 43.77 19.08 -17.14
CA LEU A 294 43.14 17.92 -17.78
C LEU A 294 42.52 16.94 -16.76
N GLU A 295 43.15 16.77 -15.59
CA GLU A 295 42.59 16.01 -14.47
C GLU A 295 41.36 16.69 -13.89
N LYS A 296 41.40 18.03 -13.75
CA LYS A 296 40.25 18.80 -13.28
C LYS A 296 39.07 18.69 -14.25
N SER A 297 39.28 18.80 -15.57
CA SER A 297 38.19 18.67 -16.55
C SER A 297 37.55 17.27 -16.50
N LYS A 298 38.37 16.21 -16.50
CA LYS A 298 37.88 14.82 -16.37
C LYS A 298 37.10 14.59 -15.08
N TYR A 299 37.56 15.17 -13.97
CA TYR A 299 36.86 15.09 -12.69
C TYR A 299 35.50 15.79 -12.74
N LEU A 300 35.43 16.99 -13.32
CA LEU A 300 34.18 17.74 -13.48
C LEU A 300 33.19 17.02 -14.41
N GLU A 301 33.66 16.47 -15.54
CA GLU A 301 32.85 15.64 -16.44
C GLU A 301 32.28 14.40 -15.73
N HIS A 302 33.11 13.72 -14.93
CA HIS A 302 32.68 12.56 -14.15
C HIS A 302 31.61 12.92 -13.12
N ILE A 303 31.76 14.07 -12.44
CA ILE A 303 30.72 14.57 -11.53
C ILE A 303 29.44 14.91 -12.30
N LYS A 304 29.55 15.59 -13.44
CA LYS A 304 28.39 15.96 -14.27
C LYS A 304 27.58 14.71 -14.65
N GLN A 305 28.25 13.67 -15.15
CA GLN A 305 27.61 12.39 -15.48
C GLN A 305 26.92 11.75 -14.26
N LYS A 306 27.57 11.78 -13.09
CA LYS A 306 26.96 11.29 -11.84
C LYS A 306 25.73 12.07 -11.44
N ILE A 307 25.72 13.39 -11.62
CA ILE A 307 24.56 14.23 -11.31
C ILE A 307 23.42 13.97 -12.31
N GLU A 308 23.72 13.88 -13.59
CA GLU A 308 22.75 13.63 -14.66
C GLU A 308 22.05 12.27 -14.52
N THR A 309 22.74 11.26 -13.98
CA THR A 309 22.20 9.91 -13.77
C THR A 309 21.29 9.77 -12.54
N ILE A 310 21.18 10.78 -11.67
CA ILE A 310 20.25 10.73 -10.52
C ILE A 310 18.80 10.61 -11.01
N ASP A 311 18.10 9.55 -10.65
CA ASP A 311 16.73 9.33 -11.09
C ASP A 311 15.75 10.31 -10.40
N ALA A 312 14.94 10.99 -11.20
CA ALA A 312 13.88 11.88 -10.73
C ALA A 312 12.58 11.12 -10.39
N TYR A 313 12.47 9.86 -10.81
CA TYR A 313 11.33 8.96 -10.60
C TYR A 313 11.78 7.65 -9.93
N PRO A 314 12.26 7.72 -8.68
CA PRO A 314 12.91 6.60 -8.02
C PRO A 314 11.95 5.41 -7.92
N LEU A 315 12.41 4.23 -8.38
CA LEU A 315 11.65 2.97 -8.34
C LEU A 315 10.37 2.97 -9.21
N LEU A 316 10.33 3.74 -10.31
CA LEU A 316 9.17 3.81 -11.22
C LEU A 316 8.65 2.43 -11.66
N ILE A 317 9.53 1.49 -12.03
CA ILE A 317 9.13 0.14 -12.45
C ILE A 317 8.37 -0.57 -11.32
N LYS A 318 8.91 -0.51 -10.09
CA LYS A 318 8.24 -1.09 -8.92
C LYS A 318 6.90 -0.40 -8.65
N ALA A 319 6.82 0.91 -8.85
CA ALA A 319 5.58 1.67 -8.69
C ALA A 319 4.50 1.23 -9.69
N ILE A 320 4.87 1.01 -10.95
CA ILE A 320 3.96 0.50 -11.99
C ILE A 320 3.45 -0.88 -11.60
N ILE A 321 4.35 -1.83 -11.28
CA ILE A 321 3.97 -3.19 -10.88
C ILE A 321 3.04 -3.17 -9.65
N THR A 322 3.38 -2.37 -8.64
CA THR A 322 2.59 -2.26 -7.40
C THR A 322 1.21 -1.67 -7.65
N SER A 323 1.11 -0.67 -8.53
CA SER A 323 -0.14 0.04 -8.83
C SER A 323 -1.06 -0.79 -9.73
N PHE A 324 -0.51 -1.57 -10.66
CA PHE A 324 -1.26 -2.42 -11.58
C PHE A 324 -1.57 -3.82 -11.02
N LEU A 325 -1.15 -4.13 -9.79
CA LEU A 325 -1.51 -5.38 -9.13
C LEU A 325 -3.03 -5.70 -9.18
N PRO A 326 -3.95 -4.74 -8.95
CA PRO A 326 -5.39 -4.98 -9.00
C PRO A 326 -5.93 -5.45 -10.35
N THR A 327 -5.24 -5.20 -11.48
CA THR A 327 -5.71 -5.58 -12.82
C THR A 327 -5.33 -7.01 -13.20
N ILE A 328 -4.45 -7.66 -12.45
CA ILE A 328 -3.98 -9.03 -12.72
C ILE A 328 -5.16 -10.02 -12.90
N PRO A 329 -6.19 -10.04 -12.03
CA PRO A 329 -7.29 -11.00 -12.18
C PRO A 329 -8.10 -10.78 -13.46
N MET A 330 -8.26 -9.52 -13.89
CA MET A 330 -8.90 -9.17 -15.15
C MET A 330 -8.09 -9.71 -16.33
N LEU A 331 -6.77 -9.51 -16.32
CA LEU A 331 -5.88 -10.01 -17.37
C LEU A 331 -5.93 -11.54 -17.47
N ILE A 332 -5.90 -12.23 -16.33
CA ILE A 332 -6.04 -13.70 -16.28
C ILE A 332 -7.38 -14.13 -16.88
N LYS A 333 -8.50 -13.47 -16.54
CA LYS A 333 -9.81 -13.80 -17.09
C LYS A 333 -9.86 -13.60 -18.60
N ILE A 334 -9.30 -12.50 -19.10
CA ILE A 334 -9.23 -12.23 -20.55
C ILE A 334 -8.42 -13.33 -21.26
N LEU A 335 -7.25 -13.70 -20.72
CA LEU A 335 -6.42 -14.76 -21.27
C LEU A 335 -7.14 -16.12 -21.30
N GLN A 336 -7.89 -16.46 -20.25
CA GLN A 336 -8.70 -17.68 -20.20
C GLN A 336 -9.75 -17.70 -21.32
N VAL A 337 -10.47 -16.58 -21.51
CA VAL A 337 -11.51 -16.48 -22.55
C VAL A 337 -10.90 -16.56 -23.95
N ILE A 338 -9.75 -15.92 -24.18
CA ILE A 338 -9.03 -16.01 -25.47
C ILE A 338 -8.58 -17.45 -25.72
N PHE A 339 -8.02 -18.13 -24.71
CA PHE A 339 -7.58 -19.51 -24.85
C PHE A 339 -8.73 -20.46 -25.15
N GLU A 340 -9.86 -20.32 -24.45
CA GLU A 340 -11.08 -21.08 -24.73
C GLU A 340 -11.60 -20.87 -26.15
N TYR A 341 -11.52 -19.64 -26.67
CA TYR A 341 -11.92 -19.32 -28.03
C TYR A 341 -10.99 -19.94 -29.09
N ILE A 342 -9.67 -19.91 -28.87
CA ILE A 342 -8.68 -20.50 -29.79
C ILE A 342 -8.74 -22.04 -29.77
N SER A 343 -9.10 -22.64 -28.63
CA SER A 343 -9.20 -24.10 -28.47
C SER A 343 -10.45 -24.73 -29.08
N LYS A 344 -11.40 -23.92 -29.53
CA LYS A 344 -12.59 -24.32 -30.27
C LYS A 344 -12.37 -24.11 -31.76
#